data_AF-A0A7J4NZC2-F1
#
_entry.id   AF-A0A7J4NZC2-F1
#
_cell.length_a   1.000
_cell.length_b   1.000
_cell.length_c   1.000
_cell.angle_alpha   90.00
_cell.angle_beta   90.00
_cell.angle_gamma   90.00
#
_symmetry.space_group_name_H-M   'P 1'
#
loop_
_entity.id
_entity.type
_entity.pdbx_description
1 polymer ?
#
loop_
_entity_poly.entity_id
_entity_poly.type
_entity_poly.pdbx_seq_one_letter_code
_entity_poly.pdbx_strand_id
1 'polypeptide(L)'
;PLLPALVMIVMLLIGSSASMLFWAKWLGNFIMAPAGKAVASEEDLPLTYKFTLILLLAMDIAASIGSGFVIGNFVVPTMIRQFNWVTPPDPAVFVAQLGGFLIWQLWIAIGAVIAFGMIVSRSKKGQLQPAYLSGENVEDNPVAFRTTADTVVDTTVAGMFFDPTISSSRWERWAIIASIGLIALTFALVVL
;
A
#
# COMPACT_ATOMS: atom_id res chain seq x y z
N PRO A 1 -16.17 -27.00 -6.10
CA PRO A 1 -15.81 -26.77 -4.68
C PRO A 1 -15.85 -25.26 -4.32
N LEU A 2 -17.02 -24.77 -3.91
CA LEU A 2 -17.25 -23.33 -3.65
C LEU A 2 -16.69 -22.87 -2.30
N LEU A 3 -16.76 -23.71 -1.27
CA LEU A 3 -16.32 -23.35 0.08
C LEU A 3 -14.81 -23.04 0.16
N PRO A 4 -13.89 -23.86 -0.39
CA PRO A 4 -12.45 -23.56 -0.34
C PRO A 4 -12.07 -22.32 -1.15
N ALA A 5 -12.72 -22.12 -2.30
CA ALA A 5 -12.51 -20.94 -3.14
C ALA A 5 -12.94 -19.66 -2.41
N LEU A 6 -14.08 -19.71 -1.70
CA LEU A 6 -14.56 -18.58 -0.89
C LEU A 6 -13.59 -18.23 0.24
N VAL A 7 -13.09 -19.24 0.96
CA VAL A 7 -12.07 -19.01 2.02
C VAL A 7 -10.81 -18.37 1.44
N MET A 8 -10.32 -18.87 0.30
CA MET A 8 -9.14 -18.30 -0.36
C MET A 8 -9.36 -16.85 -0.79
N ILE A 9 -10.51 -16.53 -1.39
CA ILE A 9 -10.86 -15.16 -1.81
C ILE A 9 -10.89 -14.24 -0.58
N VAL A 10 -11.53 -14.65 0.51
CA VAL A 10 -11.62 -13.85 1.74
C VAL A 10 -10.22 -13.60 2.32
N MET A 11 -9.36 -14.63 2.39
CA MET A 11 -7.99 -14.46 2.87
C MET A 11 -7.19 -13.52 1.98
N LEU A 12 -7.35 -13.59 0.65
CA LEU A 12 -6.66 -12.72 -0.29
C LEU A 12 -7.11 -11.27 -0.16
N LEU A 13 -8.42 -11.03 0.00
CA LEU A 13 -8.98 -9.70 0.22
C LEU A 13 -8.49 -9.08 1.54
N ILE A 14 -8.47 -9.86 2.62
CA ILE A 14 -7.98 -9.40 3.93
C ILE A 14 -6.47 -9.12 3.87
N GLY A 15 -5.69 -10.01 3.26
CA GLY A 15 -4.24 -9.81 3.11
C GLY A 15 -3.93 -8.57 2.29
N SER A 16 -4.58 -8.41 1.13
CA SER A 16 -4.40 -7.26 0.24
C SER A 16 -4.78 -5.94 0.91
N SER A 17 -5.92 -5.89 1.62
CA SER A 17 -6.37 -4.68 2.30
C SER A 17 -5.45 -4.32 3.48
N ALA A 18 -5.00 -5.30 4.26
CA ALA A 18 -4.04 -5.08 5.34
C ALA A 18 -2.69 -4.53 4.82
N SER A 19 -2.18 -5.09 3.73
CA SER A 19 -0.96 -4.57 3.08
C SER A 19 -1.15 -3.14 2.58
N MET A 20 -2.30 -2.84 1.96
CA MET A 20 -2.59 -1.48 1.47
C MET A 20 -2.69 -0.48 2.62
N LEU A 21 -3.35 -0.82 3.73
CA LEU A 21 -3.44 0.03 4.92
C LEU A 21 -2.06 0.26 5.56
N PHE A 22 -1.23 -0.77 5.62
CA PHE A 22 0.14 -0.65 6.11
C PHE A 22 0.96 0.35 5.27
N TRP A 23 0.95 0.20 3.94
CA TRP A 23 1.68 1.10 3.05
C TRP A 23 1.09 2.52 3.05
N ALA A 24 -0.23 2.67 3.09
CA ALA A 24 -0.89 3.97 3.17
C ALA A 24 -0.52 4.71 4.47
N LYS A 25 -0.49 3.99 5.61
CA LYS A 25 -0.03 4.54 6.89
C LYS A 25 1.43 5.02 6.81
N TRP A 26 2.31 4.20 6.24
CA TRP A 26 3.72 4.55 6.08
C TRP A 26 3.92 5.75 5.17
N LEU A 27 3.21 5.80 4.04
CA LEU A 27 3.25 6.95 3.13
C LEU A 27 2.73 8.22 3.80
N GLY A 28 1.66 8.11 4.60
CA GLY A 28 1.15 9.22 5.42
C GLY A 28 2.18 9.76 6.40
N ASN A 29 2.95 8.89 7.05
CA ASN A 29 4.04 9.29 7.96
C ASN A 29 5.19 10.01 7.24
N PHE A 30 5.45 9.71 5.97
CA PHE A 30 6.47 10.42 5.20
C PHE A 30 6.01 11.81 4.72
N ILE A 31 4.71 11.98 4.49
CA ILE A 31 4.15 13.24 3.98
C ILE A 31 3.80 14.21 5.11
N MET A 32 3.39 13.69 6.27
CA MET A 32 2.94 14.51 7.40
C MET A 32 4.09 14.80 8.36
N ALA A 33 4.35 16.08 8.62
CA ALA A 33 5.21 16.49 9.74
C ALA A 33 4.43 16.33 11.07
N PRO A 34 5.07 15.86 12.15
CA PRO A 34 4.46 15.87 13.48
C PRO A 34 4.03 17.29 13.86
N ALA A 35 2.86 17.42 14.49
CA ALA A 35 2.37 18.71 14.98
C ALA A 35 3.45 19.39 15.85
N GLY A 36 3.67 20.69 15.64
CA GLY A 36 4.67 21.47 16.38
C GLY A 36 6.12 21.29 15.95
N LYS A 37 6.45 20.41 14.99
CA LYS A 37 7.80 20.32 14.40
C LYS A 37 7.84 21.01 13.05
N ALA A 38 8.89 21.80 12.82
CA ALA A 38 9.14 22.39 11.51
C ALA A 38 9.28 21.28 10.45
N VAL A 39 8.71 21.51 9.27
CA VAL A 39 8.91 20.63 8.11
C VAL A 39 10.42 20.55 7.86
N ALA A 40 11.00 19.36 7.94
CA ALA A 40 12.41 19.16 7.66
C ALA A 40 12.71 19.66 6.23
N SER A 41 13.83 20.37 6.05
CA SER A 41 14.24 20.81 4.71
C SER A 41 14.41 19.61 3.79
N GLU A 42 14.04 19.75 2.51
CA GLU A 42 14.27 18.71 1.51
C GLU A 42 15.72 18.23 1.56
N GLU A 43 15.90 16.93 1.78
CA GLU A 43 17.22 16.31 1.83
C GLU A 43 17.77 16.21 0.40
N ASP A 44 18.94 16.82 0.15
CA ASP A 44 19.56 16.74 -1.16
C ASP A 44 20.25 15.39 -1.36
N LEU A 45 19.55 14.47 -2.01
CA LEU A 45 20.07 13.15 -2.29
C LEU A 45 21.16 13.20 -3.37
N PRO A 46 22.28 12.45 -3.21
CA PRO A 46 23.32 12.33 -4.24
C PRO A 46 22.76 11.87 -5.59
N LEU A 47 23.36 12.35 -6.69
CA LEU A 47 22.87 12.06 -8.05
C LEU A 47 22.76 10.56 -8.36
N THR A 48 23.72 9.76 -7.89
CA THR A 48 23.71 8.29 -8.06
C THR A 48 22.47 7.66 -7.43
N TYR A 49 22.09 8.14 -6.25
CA TYR A 49 20.92 7.64 -5.54
C TYR A 49 19.62 8.01 -6.27
N LYS A 50 19.50 9.27 -6.72
CA LYS A 50 18.37 9.74 -7.55
C LYS A 50 18.25 8.91 -8.83
N PHE A 51 19.36 8.65 -9.52
CA PHE A 51 19.37 7.85 -10.74
C PHE A 51 18.86 6.42 -10.50
N THR A 52 19.36 5.74 -9.46
CA THR A 52 18.90 4.38 -9.12
C THR A 52 17.41 4.35 -8.80
N LEU A 53 16.91 5.31 -8.02
CA LEU A 53 15.48 5.37 -7.68
C LEU A 53 14.60 5.59 -8.92
N ILE A 54 14.98 6.53 -9.79
CA ILE A 54 14.24 6.81 -11.02
C ILE A 54 14.29 5.61 -11.97
N LEU A 55 15.43 4.94 -12.08
CA LEU A 55 15.57 3.75 -12.91
C LEU A 55 14.68 2.60 -12.41
N LEU A 56 14.68 2.35 -11.10
CA LEU A 56 13.81 1.32 -10.49
C LEU A 56 12.33 1.64 -10.74
N LEU A 57 11.92 2.89 -10.53
CA LEU A 57 10.55 3.34 -10.81
C LEU A 57 10.18 3.15 -12.29
N ALA A 58 11.06 3.56 -13.21
CA ALA A 58 10.83 3.43 -14.64
C ALA A 58 10.71 1.96 -15.07
N MET A 59 11.58 1.09 -14.53
CA MET A 59 11.53 -0.35 -14.79
C MET A 59 10.26 -0.99 -14.23
N ASP A 60 9.81 -0.59 -13.04
CA ASP A 60 8.58 -1.08 -12.43
C ASP A 60 7.34 -0.71 -13.26
N ILE A 61 7.26 0.55 -13.72
CA ILE A 61 6.20 1.02 -14.61
C ILE A 61 6.25 0.28 -15.94
N ALA A 62 7.43 0.14 -16.55
CA ALA A 62 7.60 -0.55 -17.81
C ALA A 62 7.22 -2.04 -17.72
N ALA A 63 7.63 -2.72 -16.64
CA ALA A 63 7.27 -4.11 -16.38
C ALA A 63 5.76 -4.27 -16.12
N SER A 64 5.14 -3.33 -15.42
CA SER A 64 3.70 -3.29 -15.16
C SER A 64 2.88 -3.16 -16.44
N ILE A 65 3.22 -2.19 -17.30
CA ILE A 65 2.58 -1.99 -18.61
C ILE A 65 2.86 -3.19 -19.53
N GLY A 66 4.10 -3.69 -19.52
CA GLY A 66 4.56 -4.83 -20.30
C GLY A 66 4.19 -6.20 -19.73
N SER A 67 3.40 -6.27 -18.64
CA SER A 67 3.08 -7.51 -17.95
C SER A 67 2.42 -8.55 -18.87
N GLY A 68 1.56 -8.11 -19.80
CA GLY A 68 0.96 -8.99 -20.81
C GLY A 68 1.99 -9.67 -21.71
N PHE A 69 3.08 -8.98 -22.08
CA PHE A 69 4.17 -9.57 -22.85
C PHE A 69 4.90 -10.65 -22.04
N VAL A 70 5.18 -10.37 -20.77
CA VAL A 70 5.85 -11.34 -19.86
C VAL A 70 4.96 -12.56 -19.65
N ILE A 71 3.67 -12.35 -19.39
CA ILE A 71 2.70 -13.43 -19.19
C ILE A 71 2.59 -14.28 -20.45
N GLY A 72 2.41 -13.65 -21.61
CA GLY A 72 2.23 -14.34 -22.88
C GLY A 72 3.45 -15.15 -23.34
N ASN A 73 4.66 -14.62 -23.15
CA ASN A 73 5.88 -15.25 -23.69
C ASN A 73 6.59 -16.18 -22.69
N PHE A 74 6.42 -15.98 -21.38
CA PHE A 74 7.14 -16.75 -20.37
C PHE A 74 6.22 -17.56 -19.46
N VAL A 75 5.17 -16.94 -18.90
CA VAL A 75 4.29 -17.62 -17.93
C VAL A 75 3.42 -18.67 -18.62
N VAL A 76 2.69 -18.27 -19.67
CA VAL A 76 1.79 -19.14 -20.41
C VAL A 76 2.50 -20.39 -20.95
N PRO A 77 3.64 -20.29 -21.67
CA PRO A 77 4.31 -21.48 -22.20
C PRO A 77 4.80 -22.41 -21.09
N THR A 78 5.26 -21.86 -19.97
CA THR A 78 5.68 -22.66 -18.80
C THR A 78 4.49 -23.39 -18.19
N MET A 79 3.34 -22.73 -18.07
CA MET A 79 2.12 -23.34 -17.54
C MET A 79 1.57 -24.44 -18.45
N ILE A 80 1.60 -24.23 -19.77
CA ILE A 80 1.20 -25.26 -20.74
C ILE A 80 2.11 -26.48 -20.63
N ARG A 81 3.44 -26.27 -20.59
CA ARG A 81 4.42 -27.37 -20.51
C ARG A 81 4.32 -28.15 -19.21
N GLN A 82 4.10 -27.49 -18.08
CA GLN A 82 4.16 -28.12 -16.76
C GLN A 82 2.80 -28.67 -16.30
N PHE A 83 1.69 -28.02 -16.67
CA PHE A 83 0.37 -28.32 -16.13
C PHE A 83 -0.65 -28.73 -17.21
N ASN A 84 -0.24 -28.93 -18.47
CA ASN A 84 -1.12 -29.28 -19.60
C ASN A 84 -2.35 -28.36 -19.71
N TRP A 85 -2.18 -27.07 -19.39
CA TRP A 85 -3.27 -26.11 -19.43
C TRP A 85 -3.71 -25.87 -20.89
N VAL A 86 -4.95 -26.23 -21.22
CA VAL A 86 -5.52 -26.02 -22.56
C VAL A 86 -6.04 -24.59 -22.68
N THR A 87 -5.40 -23.82 -23.58
CA THR A 87 -5.76 -22.48 -24.08
C THR A 87 -5.87 -21.34 -23.06
N PRO A 88 -4.88 -20.42 -23.01
CA PRO A 88 -5.09 -19.11 -22.43
C PRO A 88 -5.79 -18.18 -23.43
N PRO A 89 -6.70 -17.31 -22.97
CA PRO A 89 -7.11 -16.15 -23.76
C PRO A 89 -5.89 -15.29 -24.12
N ASP A 90 -6.04 -14.41 -25.10
CA ASP A 90 -5.07 -13.36 -25.39
C ASP A 90 -4.56 -12.75 -24.06
N PRO A 91 -3.25 -12.73 -23.78
CA PRO A 91 -2.71 -12.22 -22.52
C PRO A 91 -3.02 -10.73 -22.31
N ALA A 92 -3.46 -10.01 -23.34
CA ALA A 92 -3.97 -8.65 -23.22
C ALA A 92 -5.46 -8.57 -22.79
N VAL A 93 -6.18 -9.69 -22.78
CA VAL A 93 -7.61 -9.81 -22.49
C VAL A 93 -7.81 -10.65 -21.23
N PHE A 94 -8.34 -10.03 -20.18
CA PHE A 94 -8.84 -10.77 -19.03
C PHE A 94 -10.24 -11.31 -19.37
N VAL A 95 -10.40 -12.63 -19.42
CA VAL A 95 -11.69 -13.29 -19.70
C VAL A 95 -12.27 -13.85 -18.41
N ALA A 96 -13.43 -13.33 -17.98
CA ALA A 96 -14.23 -13.85 -16.89
C ALA A 96 -15.49 -14.54 -17.42
N GLN A 97 -16.19 -15.28 -16.55
CA GLN A 97 -17.46 -15.95 -16.90
C GLN A 97 -18.56 -14.98 -17.37
N LEU A 98 -18.47 -13.70 -16.99
CA LEU A 98 -19.44 -12.65 -17.34
C LEU A 98 -19.01 -11.81 -18.56
N GLY A 99 -17.85 -12.09 -19.16
CA GLY A 99 -17.30 -11.33 -20.28
C GLY A 99 -15.79 -11.11 -20.17
N GLY A 100 -15.18 -10.60 -21.25
CA GLY A 100 -13.76 -10.25 -21.27
C GLY A 100 -13.53 -8.75 -21.42
N PHE A 101 -12.46 -8.24 -20.82
CA PHE A 101 -12.01 -6.86 -20.98
C PHE A 101 -10.50 -6.79 -21.17
N LEU A 102 -10.01 -5.72 -21.78
CA LEU A 102 -8.59 -5.55 -22.06
C LEU A 102 -7.87 -5.02 -20.83
N ILE A 103 -6.75 -5.63 -20.46
CA ILE A 103 -5.99 -5.30 -19.24
C ILE A 103 -5.53 -3.83 -19.25
N TRP A 104 -5.24 -3.25 -20.42
CA TRP A 104 -4.83 -1.83 -20.51
C TRP A 104 -5.88 -0.83 -20.01
N GLN A 105 -7.16 -1.22 -19.98
CA GLN A 105 -8.24 -0.37 -19.47
C GLN A 105 -8.12 -0.19 -17.95
N LEU A 106 -7.62 -1.20 -17.22
CA LEU A 106 -7.32 -1.08 -15.79
C LEU A 106 -6.20 -0.06 -15.54
N TRP A 107 -5.16 -0.05 -16.39
CA TRP A 107 -4.07 0.92 -16.28
C TRP A 107 -4.54 2.36 -16.48
N ILE A 108 -5.47 2.59 -17.41
CA ILE A 108 -6.10 3.91 -17.58
C ILE A 108 -6.91 4.30 -16.35
N ALA A 109 -7.70 3.37 -15.79
CA ALA A 109 -8.48 3.65 -14.59
C ALA A 109 -7.58 4.03 -13.40
N ILE A 110 -6.50 3.28 -13.18
CA ILE A 110 -5.50 3.58 -12.14
C ILE A 110 -4.85 4.94 -12.41
N GLY A 111 -4.39 5.18 -13.64
CA GLY A 111 -3.78 6.45 -14.04
C GLY A 111 -4.72 7.64 -13.82
N ALA A 112 -6.01 7.48 -14.13
CA ALA A 112 -7.03 8.50 -13.89
C ALA A 112 -7.23 8.78 -12.39
N VAL A 113 -7.28 7.74 -11.55
CA VAL A 113 -7.38 7.90 -10.09
C VAL A 113 -6.16 8.64 -9.53
N ILE A 114 -4.95 8.28 -9.96
CA ILE A 114 -3.73 8.96 -9.52
C ILE A 114 -3.71 10.41 -10.00
N ALA A 115 -4.05 10.66 -11.27
CA ALA A 115 -4.11 12.01 -11.84
C ALA A 115 -5.13 12.89 -11.12
N PHE A 116 -6.33 12.36 -10.86
CA PHE A 116 -7.35 13.04 -10.07
C PHE A 116 -6.87 13.32 -8.65
N GLY A 117 -6.24 12.32 -8.01
CA GLY A 117 -5.62 12.45 -6.71
C GLY A 117 -4.59 13.59 -6.67
N MET A 118 -3.70 13.69 -7.66
CA MET A 118 -2.71 14.76 -7.77
C MET A 118 -3.33 16.14 -8.01
N ILE A 119 -4.42 16.22 -8.77
CA ILE A 119 -5.15 17.48 -9.00
C ILE A 119 -5.80 17.96 -7.70
N VAL A 120 -6.43 17.04 -6.98
CA VAL A 120 -7.11 17.33 -5.70
C VAL A 120 -6.10 17.58 -4.58
N SER A 121 -4.95 16.90 -4.58
CA SER A 121 -3.91 17.01 -3.55
C SER A 121 -3.06 18.26 -3.68
N ARG A 122 -3.24 19.09 -4.73
CA ARG A 122 -2.71 20.45 -4.77
C ARG A 122 -3.42 21.26 -3.68
N SER A 123 -2.94 21.09 -2.46
CA SER A 123 -3.38 21.83 -1.29
C SER A 123 -3.27 23.31 -1.63
N LYS A 124 -4.41 24.01 -1.60
CA LYS A 124 -4.42 25.48 -1.52
C LYS A 124 -3.47 25.82 -0.38
N LYS A 125 -2.57 26.78 -0.57
CA LYS A 125 -1.62 27.31 0.42
C LYS A 125 -2.33 27.85 1.68
N GLY A 126 -3.05 26.98 2.37
CA GLY A 126 -3.77 27.25 3.59
C GLY A 126 -2.76 27.44 4.69
N GLN A 127 -3.07 28.35 5.61
CA GLN A 127 -2.30 28.46 6.84
C GLN A 127 -2.25 27.08 7.49
N LEU A 128 -1.06 26.67 7.91
CA LEU A 128 -0.84 25.45 8.68
C LEU A 128 -1.56 25.61 10.03
N GLN A 129 -2.85 25.29 10.05
CA GLN A 129 -3.62 25.19 11.27
C GLN A 129 -3.09 23.94 12.00
N PRO A 130 -2.81 24.01 13.32
CA PRO A 130 -2.51 22.82 14.09
C PRO A 130 -3.60 21.78 13.88
N ALA A 131 -3.22 20.49 13.82
CA ALA A 131 -4.15 19.40 13.61
C ALA A 131 -5.33 19.52 14.57
N TYR A 132 -6.55 19.30 14.09
CA TYR A 132 -7.73 19.34 14.97
C TYR A 132 -7.72 18.08 15.85
N LEU A 133 -7.48 18.25 17.14
CA LEU A 133 -7.29 17.15 18.11
C LEU A 133 -8.61 16.68 18.76
N SER A 134 -9.75 16.96 18.13
CA SER A 134 -11.10 16.67 18.67
C SER A 134 -11.37 17.33 20.03
N GLY A 135 -10.86 18.55 20.21
CA GLY A 135 -11.01 19.40 21.39
C GLY A 135 -10.61 20.86 21.09
N GLU A 136 -10.51 21.70 22.13
CA GLU A 136 -9.90 23.02 22.01
C GLU A 136 -8.37 22.86 22.01
N ASN A 137 -7.72 23.22 20.90
CA ASN A 137 -6.25 23.22 20.82
C ASN A 137 -5.70 24.30 21.75
N VAL A 138 -4.70 23.96 22.55
CA VAL A 138 -4.07 24.91 23.48
C VAL A 138 -3.17 25.86 22.69
N GLU A 139 -3.41 27.17 22.74
CA GLU A 139 -2.71 28.18 21.92
C GLU A 139 -1.18 28.13 22.08
N ASP A 140 -0.69 27.86 23.30
CA ASP A 140 0.74 27.78 23.62
C ASP A 140 1.37 26.39 23.42
N ASN A 141 0.55 25.35 23.18
CA ASN A 141 1.04 23.98 23.00
C ASN A 141 0.34 23.28 21.83
N PRO A 142 0.94 23.29 20.62
CA PRO A 142 0.35 22.72 19.41
C PRO A 142 0.25 21.18 19.42
N VAL A 143 0.80 20.53 20.45
CA VAL A 143 0.71 19.09 20.69
C VAL A 143 -0.15 18.75 21.91
N ALA A 144 -0.97 19.67 22.42
CA ALA A 144 -1.93 19.38 23.48
C ALA A 144 -3.33 19.92 23.16
N PHE A 145 -4.34 19.24 23.69
CA PHE A 145 -5.73 19.67 23.58
C PHE A 145 -6.42 19.65 24.95
N ARG A 146 -7.39 20.54 25.13
CA ARG A 146 -8.31 20.50 26.27
C ARG A 146 -9.42 19.49 26.01
N THR A 147 -9.59 18.60 26.98
CA THR A 147 -10.73 17.68 27.00
C THR A 147 -12.00 18.39 27.45
N THR A 148 -13.15 17.72 27.34
CA THR A 148 -14.43 18.21 27.90
C THR A 148 -14.42 18.41 29.42
N ALA A 149 -13.39 17.93 30.12
CA ALA A 149 -13.19 18.13 31.56
C ALA A 149 -12.16 19.24 31.87
N ASP A 150 -11.83 20.10 30.90
CA ASP A 150 -10.83 21.18 31.01
C ASP A 150 -9.41 20.70 31.37
N THR A 151 -9.14 19.40 31.24
CA THR A 151 -7.80 18.85 31.45
C THR A 151 -7.00 18.94 30.16
N VAL A 152 -5.75 19.38 30.27
CA VAL A 152 -4.79 19.41 29.15
C VAL A 152 -4.18 18.02 29.01
N VAL A 153 -4.35 17.42 27.83
CA VAL A 153 -3.80 16.10 27.50
C VAL A 153 -2.89 16.24 26.29
N ASP A 154 -1.68 15.71 26.39
CA ASP A 154 -0.74 15.66 25.28
C ASP A 154 -1.22 14.69 24.21
N THR A 155 -1.05 15.08 22.95
CA THR A 155 -1.37 14.26 21.80
C THR A 155 -0.40 13.09 21.74
N THR A 156 -0.89 11.90 22.03
CA THR A 156 -0.11 10.69 21.82
C THR A 156 -0.32 10.22 20.39
N VAL A 157 0.77 9.90 19.69
CA VAL A 157 0.75 9.26 18.36
C VAL A 157 0.41 7.76 18.51
N ALA A 158 -0.49 7.42 19.43
CA ALA A 158 -1.16 6.13 19.41
C ALA A 158 -2.05 6.16 18.17
N GLY A 159 -1.79 5.24 17.24
CA GLY A 159 -2.23 5.33 15.85
C GLY A 159 -3.67 5.82 15.72
N MET A 160 -3.87 6.82 14.86
CA MET A 160 -5.12 7.53 14.52
C MET A 160 -6.40 6.66 14.37
N PHE A 161 -6.28 5.33 14.34
CA PHE A 161 -7.36 4.37 14.15
C PHE A 161 -7.44 3.25 15.20
N PHE A 162 -6.50 3.15 16.15
CA PHE A 162 -6.42 2.02 17.07
C PHE A 162 -6.04 2.41 18.50
N ASP A 163 -6.70 1.75 19.45
CA ASP A 163 -6.37 1.78 20.87
C ASP A 163 -4.86 1.53 21.09
N PRO A 164 -4.18 2.25 22.01
CA PRO A 164 -2.78 2.02 22.35
C PRO A 164 -2.45 0.56 22.77
N THR A 165 -3.45 -0.23 23.18
CA THR A 165 -3.32 -1.67 23.44
C THR A 165 -3.21 -2.52 22.16
N ILE A 166 -3.63 -1.99 21.01
CA ILE A 166 -3.42 -2.52 19.65
C ILE A 166 -2.21 -1.78 19.02
N SER A 167 -1.18 -1.50 19.82
CA SER A 167 0.07 -0.99 19.27
C SER A 167 0.75 -2.07 18.42
N SER A 168 1.37 -1.64 17.32
CA SER A 168 2.04 -2.50 16.34
C SER A 168 3.05 -3.46 16.97
N SER A 169 3.65 -3.07 18.10
CA SER A 169 4.65 -3.83 18.86
C SER A 169 4.21 -5.27 19.20
N ARG A 170 2.95 -5.47 19.60
CA ARG A 170 2.47 -6.80 20.01
C ARG A 170 2.21 -7.73 18.81
N TRP A 171 1.69 -7.18 17.72
CA TRP A 171 1.32 -7.94 16.52
C TRP A 171 2.49 -8.16 15.57
N GLU A 172 3.48 -7.27 15.58
CA GLU A 172 4.70 -7.37 14.78
C GLU A 172 5.45 -8.69 15.04
N ARG A 173 5.57 -9.10 16.30
CA ARG A 173 6.22 -10.38 16.65
C ARG A 173 5.51 -11.58 16.03
N TRP A 174 4.18 -11.60 16.07
CA TRP A 174 3.38 -12.68 15.48
C TRP A 174 3.41 -12.64 13.95
N ALA A 175 3.38 -11.45 13.34
CA ALA A 175 3.49 -11.28 11.90
C ALA A 175 4.86 -11.75 11.36
N ILE A 176 5.95 -11.48 12.10
CA ILE A 176 7.30 -11.96 11.77
C ILE A 176 7.36 -13.49 11.84
N ILE A 177 6.84 -14.08 12.93
CA ILE A 177 6.81 -15.54 13.09
C ILE A 177 6.00 -16.20 11.96
N ALA A 178 4.82 -15.66 11.63
CA ALA A 178 4.01 -16.16 10.54
C ALA A 178 4.71 -16.05 9.19
N SER A 179 5.40 -14.92 8.93
CA SER A 179 6.15 -14.70 7.70
C SER A 179 7.33 -15.67 7.55
N ILE A 180 8.10 -15.89 8.61
CA ILE A 180 9.19 -16.89 8.60
C ILE A 180 8.64 -18.28 8.32
N GLY A 181 7.54 -18.67 8.97
CA GLY A 181 6.91 -19.96 8.73
C GLY A 181 6.43 -20.13 7.29
N LEU A 182 5.88 -19.06 6.70
CA LEU A 182 5.38 -19.08 5.33
C LEU A 182 6.53 -19.15 4.31
N ILE A 183 7.64 -18.45 4.54
CA ILE A 183 8.87 -18.53 3.73
C ILE A 183 9.49 -19.93 3.83
N ALA A 184 9.55 -20.52 5.02
CA ALA A 184 10.08 -21.87 5.19
C ALA A 184 9.21 -22.92 4.48
N LEU A 185 7.88 -22.75 4.53
CA LEU A 185 6.93 -23.63 3.83
C LEU A 185 7.07 -23.52 2.31
N THR A 186 7.14 -22.29 1.76
CA THR A 186 7.32 -22.10 0.32
C THR A 186 8.67 -22.61 -0.15
N PHE A 187 9.73 -22.41 0.64
CA PHE A 187 11.04 -22.99 0.34
C PHE A 187 11.00 -24.52 0.33
N ALA A 188 10.38 -25.14 1.33
CA ALA A 188 10.22 -26.59 1.38
C ALA A 188 9.44 -27.13 0.17
N LEU A 189 8.37 -26.44 -0.25
CA LEU A 189 7.55 -26.81 -1.42
C LEU A 189 8.26 -26.65 -2.77
N VAL A 190 9.30 -25.82 -2.86
CA VAL A 190 10.09 -25.63 -4.09
C VAL A 190 11.24 -26.63 -4.18
N VAL A 191 11.76 -27.08 -3.04
CA VAL A 191 12.90 -28.00 -2.95
C VAL A 191 12.46 -29.48 -2.96
N LEU A 192 11.26 -29.79 -2.45
CA LEU A 192 10.61 -31.12 -2.53
C LEU A 192 9.82 -31.28 -3.82
#